data_AF-A0A2E5SJX6-F1
#
_entry.id   AF-A0A2E5SJX6-F1
#
_cell.length_a   1.000
_cell.length_b   1.000
_cell.length_c   1.000
_cell.angle_alpha   90.00
_cell.angle_beta   90.00
_cell.angle_gamma   90.00
#
_symmetry.space_group_name_H-M   'P 1'
#
loop_
_entity.id
_entity.type
_entity.pdbx_description
1 polymer ?
#
loop_
_entity_poly.entity_id
_entity_poly.type
_entity_poly.pdbx_seq_one_letter_code
_entity_poly.pdbx_strand_id
1 'polypeptide(L)'
;MADRIIKDWFLITFYAEDQKLIGKTLYGTLIEDRKGRFRSGVEVKSSPIEAEITERSSESRVFQTLNSVWECVGPGLEIDEPHTSIPFFNQGVRPPYTEVHETLAALEAQGYDVVGRHLKESIDKDRRDAASGILNTWGLNADQRTRLLEDRDQVIAVLSVYESLQLIFSKDKNQATEWLSKPNKAFDDASALEVVLSGDIERVRQYLKYHLYNA
;
A
#
# COMPACT_ATOMS: atom_id res chain seq x y z
N MET A 1 -23.52 11.68 18.88
CA MET A 1 -22.97 10.32 18.70
C MET A 1 -22.38 10.25 17.29
N ALA A 2 -21.17 9.71 17.13
CA ALA A 2 -20.59 9.57 15.79
C ALA A 2 -21.38 8.58 14.93
N ASP A 3 -21.47 8.86 13.63
CA ASP A 3 -22.07 7.96 12.66
C ASP A 3 -21.12 6.85 12.25
N ARG A 4 -19.82 7.18 12.21
CA ARG A 4 -18.74 6.25 11.86
C ARG A 4 -17.59 6.37 12.83
N ILE A 5 -17.01 5.22 13.15
CA ILE A 5 -15.80 5.13 13.98
C ILE A 5 -14.71 4.48 13.12
N ILE A 6 -13.54 5.12 13.03
CA ILE A 6 -12.39 4.65 12.26
C ILE A 6 -11.12 4.61 13.13
N LYS A 7 -10.16 3.78 12.74
CA LYS A 7 -8.79 3.71 13.29
C LYS A 7 -7.75 3.72 12.17
N ASP A 8 -6.46 3.73 12.53
CA ASP A 8 -5.34 3.74 11.59
C ASP A 8 -5.50 4.86 10.54
N TRP A 9 -5.93 6.03 11.03
CA TRP A 9 -6.55 7.06 10.22
C TRP A 9 -5.58 8.15 9.80
N PHE A 10 -5.86 8.74 8.65
CA PHE A 10 -5.12 9.85 8.06
C PHE A 10 -6.06 11.04 7.91
N LEU A 11 -5.61 12.22 8.34
CA LEU A 11 -6.18 13.49 7.95
C LEU A 11 -5.34 14.05 6.79
N ILE A 12 -5.93 14.04 5.61
CA ILE A 12 -5.27 14.45 4.37
C ILE A 12 -5.70 15.88 4.07
N THR A 13 -4.72 16.78 3.94
CA THR A 13 -4.95 18.16 3.52
C THR A 13 -4.50 18.31 2.08
N PHE A 14 -5.42 18.67 1.18
CA PHE A 14 -5.09 18.89 -0.23
C PHE A 14 -4.79 20.35 -0.52
N TYR A 15 -3.69 20.60 -1.22
CA TYR A 15 -3.28 21.94 -1.67
C TYR A 15 -3.20 22.02 -3.19
N ALA A 16 -3.66 23.14 -3.75
CA ALA A 16 -3.41 23.49 -5.14
C ALA A 16 -1.92 23.82 -5.38
N GLU A 17 -1.52 23.95 -6.65
CA GLU A 17 -0.14 24.29 -7.04
C GLU A 17 0.36 25.59 -6.41
N ASP A 18 -0.53 26.57 -6.21
CA ASP A 18 -0.26 27.85 -5.57
C ASP A 18 -0.28 27.79 -4.03
N GLN A 19 -0.24 26.59 -3.45
CA GLN A 19 -0.34 26.33 -2.01
C GLN A 19 -1.69 26.76 -1.40
N LYS A 20 -2.71 27.01 -2.22
CA LYS A 20 -4.05 27.28 -1.72
C LYS A 20 -4.68 25.99 -1.19
N LEU A 21 -5.19 26.04 0.04
CA LEU A 21 -5.96 24.96 0.62
C LEU A 21 -7.21 24.67 -0.23
N ILE A 22 -7.35 23.42 -0.66
CA ILE A 22 -8.56 22.92 -1.35
C ILE A 22 -9.54 22.36 -0.33
N GLY A 23 -9.04 21.56 0.62
CA GLY A 23 -9.87 20.96 1.64
C GLY A 23 -9.16 19.85 2.40
N LYS A 24 -9.83 19.36 3.43
CA LYS A 24 -9.37 18.26 4.26
C LYS A 24 -10.31 17.08 4.15
N THR A 25 -9.77 15.88 4.23
CA THR A 25 -10.55 14.63 4.20
C THR A 25 -9.94 13.57 5.10
N LEU A 26 -10.74 12.58 5.46
CA LEU A 26 -10.30 11.41 6.23
C LEU A 26 -10.14 10.19 5.34
N TYR A 27 -9.14 9.38 5.68
CA TYR A 27 -8.98 8.01 5.22
C TYR A 27 -8.68 7.13 6.43
N GLY A 28 -9.21 5.91 6.51
CA GLY A 28 -8.88 4.99 7.60
C GLY A 28 -9.66 3.69 7.56
N THR A 29 -9.39 2.82 8.54
CA THR A 29 -10.05 1.52 8.68
C THR A 29 -11.32 1.67 9.50
N LEU A 30 -12.46 1.22 8.96
CA LEU A 30 -13.75 1.30 9.65
C LEU A 30 -13.84 0.30 10.82
N ILE A 31 -14.24 0.78 11.99
CA ILE A 31 -14.61 -0.04 13.15
C ILE A 31 -16.12 -0.26 13.17
N GLU A 32 -16.90 0.83 13.12
CA GLU A 32 -18.36 0.82 13.24
C GLU A 32 -18.98 1.81 12.25
N ASP A 33 -20.06 1.41 11.57
CA ASP A 33 -20.91 2.30 10.77
C ASP A 33 -22.37 2.14 11.16
N ARG A 34 -22.90 3.13 11.88
CA ARG A 34 -24.29 3.12 12.37
C ARG A 34 -25.31 3.37 11.27
N LYS A 35 -24.86 3.83 10.09
CA LYS A 35 -25.72 3.99 8.92
C LYS A 35 -25.77 2.73 8.06
N GLY A 36 -25.04 1.67 8.42
CA GLY A 36 -25.11 0.35 7.78
C GLY A 36 -24.68 0.33 6.31
N ARG A 37 -23.84 1.27 5.87
CA ARG A 37 -23.37 1.38 4.48
C ARG A 37 -22.12 0.54 4.22
N PHE A 38 -21.30 0.34 5.25
CA PHE A 38 -20.01 -0.34 5.15
C PHE A 38 -19.86 -1.42 6.21
N ARG A 39 -19.04 -2.44 5.91
CA ARG A 39 -18.69 -3.51 6.85
C ARG A 39 -17.48 -3.11 7.67
N SER A 40 -17.43 -3.53 8.93
CA SER A 40 -16.24 -3.36 9.78
C SER A 40 -14.99 -3.98 9.13
N GLY A 41 -13.83 -3.34 9.31
CA GLY A 41 -12.53 -3.76 8.78
C GLY A 41 -12.18 -3.25 7.37
N VAL A 42 -13.11 -2.60 6.66
CA VAL A 42 -12.82 -2.04 5.33
C VAL A 42 -12.20 -0.64 5.42
N GLU A 43 -11.33 -0.31 4.46
CA GLU A 43 -10.83 1.05 4.32
C GLU A 43 -11.93 1.96 3.76
N VAL A 44 -12.10 3.11 4.39
CA VAL A 44 -13.13 4.09 4.09
C VAL A 44 -12.52 5.47 4.00
N LYS A 45 -13.23 6.33 3.29
CA LYS A 45 -12.87 7.73 3.11
C LYS A 45 -14.06 8.63 3.36
N SER A 46 -13.80 9.83 3.84
CA SER A 46 -14.86 10.82 4.06
C SER A 46 -15.06 11.71 2.83
N SER A 47 -16.20 12.40 2.81
CA SER A 47 -16.34 13.64 2.05
C SER A 47 -15.46 14.75 2.71
N PRO A 48 -15.33 15.93 2.09
CA PRO A 48 -14.62 17.05 2.71
C PRO A 48 -15.11 17.32 4.13
N ILE A 49 -14.16 17.60 5.02
CA ILE A 49 -14.38 17.97 6.41
C ILE A 49 -14.87 19.41 6.46
N GLU A 50 -15.96 19.64 7.18
CA GLU A 50 -16.51 20.98 7.44
C GLU A 50 -16.00 21.55 8.76
N ALA A 51 -15.82 20.69 9.77
CA ALA A 51 -15.33 21.09 11.07
C ALA A 51 -14.63 19.95 11.80
N GLU A 52 -13.67 20.29 12.65
CA GLU A 52 -13.18 19.42 13.71
C GLU A 52 -13.92 19.79 15.02
N ILE A 53 -14.56 18.81 15.65
CA ILE A 53 -15.44 19.01 16.82
C ILE A 53 -14.65 18.96 18.13
N THR A 54 -13.62 18.13 18.19
CA THR A 54 -12.83 17.91 19.41
C THR A 54 -11.40 18.43 19.24
N GLU A 55 -10.79 18.85 20.34
CA GLU A 55 -9.35 19.16 20.35
C GLU A 55 -8.49 17.89 20.15
N ARG A 56 -7.25 18.11 19.71
CA ARG A 56 -6.29 17.03 19.45
C ARG A 56 -5.97 16.28 20.75
N SER A 57 -6.31 14.98 20.78
CA SER A 57 -5.97 14.05 21.86
C SER A 57 -5.33 12.77 21.31
N SER A 58 -4.72 11.96 22.19
CA SER A 58 -4.21 10.62 21.83
C SER A 58 -5.29 9.54 21.82
N GLU A 59 -6.46 9.80 22.40
CA GLU A 59 -7.52 8.79 22.55
C GLU A 59 -8.49 8.80 21.37
N SER A 60 -8.99 9.99 21.00
CA SER A 60 -9.86 10.15 19.84
C SER A 60 -9.94 11.59 19.34
N ARG A 61 -10.32 11.75 18.06
CA ARG A 61 -10.68 13.02 17.43
C ARG A 61 -11.98 12.87 16.65
N VAL A 62 -12.84 13.88 16.68
CA VAL A 62 -14.15 13.86 16.03
C VAL A 62 -14.23 14.94 14.96
N PHE A 63 -14.64 14.55 13.76
CA PHE A 63 -14.78 15.43 12.60
C PHE A 63 -16.20 15.40 12.07
N GLN A 64 -16.67 16.55 11.60
CA GLN A 64 -17.93 16.70 10.91
C GLN A 64 -17.71 16.85 9.42
N THR A 65 -18.46 16.09 8.64
CA THR A 65 -18.65 16.32 7.21
C THR A 65 -20.11 16.63 6.94
N LEU A 66 -20.42 17.08 5.72
CA LEU A 66 -21.76 17.51 5.29
C LEU A 66 -22.90 16.61 5.77
N ASN A 67 -22.70 15.28 5.74
CA ASN A 67 -23.75 14.31 6.03
C ASN A 67 -23.38 13.32 7.14
N SER A 68 -22.23 13.46 7.81
CA SER A 68 -21.79 12.48 8.81
C SER A 68 -20.84 13.03 9.85
N VAL A 69 -20.92 12.48 11.05
CA VAL A 69 -19.92 12.67 12.11
C VAL A 69 -19.01 11.45 12.17
N TRP A 70 -17.70 11.68 12.15
CA TRP A 70 -16.66 10.67 12.16
C TRP A 70 -15.86 10.76 13.45
N GLU A 71 -15.66 9.64 14.12
CA GLU A 71 -14.80 9.50 15.28
C GLU A 71 -13.56 8.69 14.88
N CYS A 72 -12.40 9.29 15.07
CA CYS A 72 -11.09 8.77 14.71
C CYS A 72 -10.37 8.36 15.99
N VAL A 73 -10.25 7.06 16.24
CA VAL A 73 -9.73 6.51 17.50
C VAL A 73 -8.23 6.24 17.37
N GLY A 74 -7.48 6.55 18.43
CA GLY A 74 -6.04 6.34 18.51
C GLY A 74 -5.20 7.35 17.72
N PRO A 75 -3.87 7.13 17.65
CA PRO A 75 -2.96 8.05 16.98
C PRO A 75 -3.17 8.01 15.46
N GLY A 76 -3.58 9.14 14.89
CA GLY A 76 -3.68 9.35 13.44
C GLY A 76 -2.47 10.07 12.87
N LEU A 77 -2.33 10.02 11.54
CA LEU A 77 -1.32 10.77 10.79
C LEU A 77 -1.96 11.95 10.07
N GLU A 78 -1.32 13.11 10.13
CA GLU A 78 -1.70 14.28 9.33
C GLU A 78 -0.70 14.42 8.20
N ILE A 79 -1.20 14.55 6.97
CA ILE A 79 -0.38 14.64 5.78
C ILE A 79 -0.90 15.75 4.87
N ASP A 80 0.05 16.36 4.16
CA ASP A 80 -0.21 17.36 3.14
C ASP A 80 0.04 16.73 1.78
N GLU A 81 -0.94 16.85 0.88
CA GLU A 81 -0.91 16.20 -0.43
C GLU A 81 -1.27 17.20 -1.53
N PRO A 82 -0.65 17.10 -2.72
CA PRO A 82 -1.01 17.97 -3.83
C PRO A 82 -2.40 17.61 -4.36
N HIS A 83 -3.10 18.59 -4.94
CA HIS A 83 -4.43 18.40 -5.51
C HIS A 83 -4.47 17.34 -6.63
N THR A 84 -3.35 17.13 -7.31
CA THR A 84 -3.16 16.09 -8.33
C THR A 84 -3.32 14.67 -7.78
N SER A 85 -3.28 14.48 -6.45
CA SER A 85 -3.49 13.19 -5.78
C SER A 85 -4.96 12.89 -5.43
N ILE A 86 -5.87 13.87 -5.56
CA ILE A 86 -7.31 13.69 -5.32
C ILE A 86 -7.90 12.50 -6.11
N PRO A 87 -7.51 12.22 -7.37
CA PRO A 87 -7.93 11.01 -8.08
C PRO A 87 -7.56 9.71 -7.36
N PHE A 88 -6.39 9.60 -6.71
CA PHE A 88 -5.97 8.41 -5.95
C PHE A 88 -6.83 8.20 -4.72
N PHE A 89 -7.03 9.29 -3.97
CA PHE A 89 -7.98 9.30 -2.88
C PHE A 89 -9.38 8.90 -3.37
N ASN A 90 -9.79 9.37 -4.55
CA ASN A 90 -11.05 9.00 -5.17
C ASN A 90 -11.14 7.52 -5.60
N GLN A 91 -10.01 6.86 -5.85
CA GLN A 91 -9.92 5.43 -6.10
C GLN A 91 -9.77 4.59 -4.82
N GLY A 92 -9.58 5.23 -3.66
CA GLY A 92 -9.43 4.54 -2.38
C GLY A 92 -8.00 4.07 -2.09
N VAL A 93 -7.02 4.57 -2.84
CA VAL A 93 -5.60 4.31 -2.57
C VAL A 93 -5.22 4.91 -1.22
N ARG A 94 -4.53 4.13 -0.41
CA ARG A 94 -4.08 4.53 0.92
C ARG A 94 -2.92 5.54 0.81
N PRO A 95 -2.97 6.68 1.51
CA PRO A 95 -1.86 7.65 1.55
C PRO A 95 -0.65 7.18 2.40
N PRO A 96 0.51 7.86 2.35
CA PRO A 96 0.81 9.12 1.64
C PRO A 96 1.09 8.95 0.14
N TYR A 97 0.76 9.97 -0.67
CA TYR A 97 0.91 9.98 -2.14
C TYR A 97 2.15 10.76 -2.62
N THR A 98 2.87 11.36 -1.68
CA THR A 98 4.10 12.15 -1.87
C THR A 98 5.33 11.31 -2.24
N GLU A 99 5.25 9.97 -2.21
CA GLU A 99 6.28 9.12 -2.79
C GLU A 99 6.20 9.13 -4.32
N VAL A 100 7.31 9.56 -4.93
CA VAL A 100 7.52 10.03 -6.32
C VAL A 100 6.91 9.16 -7.45
N HIS A 101 6.52 7.91 -7.19
CA HIS A 101 5.95 7.00 -8.19
C HIS A 101 4.43 7.08 -8.34
N GLU A 102 3.70 7.54 -7.32
CA GLU A 102 2.23 7.57 -7.36
C GLU A 102 1.74 8.83 -8.05
N THR A 103 2.33 10.00 -7.77
CA THR A 103 1.97 11.27 -8.44
C THR A 103 2.14 11.22 -9.98
N LEU A 104 3.04 10.37 -10.51
CA LEU A 104 3.24 10.17 -11.95
C LEU A 104 2.07 9.44 -12.65
N ALA A 105 1.44 8.48 -11.97
CA ALA A 105 0.36 7.66 -12.53
C ALA A 105 -0.98 8.42 -12.68
N ALA A 106 -1.23 9.46 -11.87
CA ALA A 106 -2.44 10.28 -11.93
C ALA A 106 -2.40 11.24 -13.12
N LEU A 107 -1.21 11.68 -13.49
CA LEU A 107 -0.99 12.57 -14.61
C LEU A 107 -1.09 11.81 -15.95
N GLU A 108 -0.62 10.55 -16.00
CA GLU A 108 -0.82 9.64 -17.14
C GLU A 108 -2.30 9.31 -17.38
N ALA A 109 -3.09 9.10 -16.32
CA ALA A 109 -4.52 8.75 -16.40
C ALA A 109 -5.43 9.90 -16.87
N GLN A 110 -4.95 11.14 -16.89
CA GLN A 110 -5.67 12.34 -17.37
C GLN A 110 -5.26 12.78 -18.79
N GLY A 111 -4.37 12.03 -19.46
CA GLY A 111 -3.96 12.28 -20.84
C GLY A 111 -2.74 13.19 -21.02
N TYR A 112 -2.01 13.51 -19.95
CA TYR A 112 -0.72 14.21 -20.03
C TYR A 112 0.41 13.19 -20.25
N ASP A 113 1.34 13.46 -21.18
CA ASP A 113 2.58 12.68 -21.32
C ASP A 113 3.58 13.15 -20.26
N VAL A 114 3.62 12.44 -19.13
CA VAL A 114 4.36 12.87 -17.94
C VAL A 114 5.61 12.04 -17.70
N VAL A 115 5.79 10.95 -18.43
CA VAL A 115 6.97 10.11 -18.36
C VAL A 115 7.45 9.86 -19.78
N GLY A 116 8.33 10.74 -20.25
CA GLY A 116 9.13 10.44 -21.44
C GLY A 116 9.72 9.04 -21.29
N ARG A 117 9.61 8.24 -22.35
CA ARG A 117 10.01 6.81 -22.47
C ARG A 117 11.22 6.42 -21.59
N HIS A 118 12.19 7.33 -21.50
CA HIS A 118 13.42 7.22 -20.73
C HIS A 118 13.28 7.08 -19.20
N LEU A 119 12.33 7.74 -18.55
CA LEU A 119 12.17 7.65 -17.08
C LEU A 119 11.36 6.40 -16.68
N LYS A 120 10.42 5.95 -17.50
CA LYS A 120 9.75 4.65 -17.33
C LYS A 120 10.73 3.51 -17.50
N GLU A 121 11.56 3.59 -18.54
CA GLU A 121 12.70 2.70 -18.73
C GLU A 121 13.65 2.74 -17.53
N SER A 122 13.92 3.92 -16.95
CA SER A 122 14.75 4.05 -15.75
C SER A 122 14.12 3.39 -14.51
N ILE A 123 12.84 3.61 -14.23
CA ILE A 123 12.17 3.04 -13.04
C ILE A 123 12.02 1.53 -13.17
N ASP A 124 11.59 1.06 -14.35
CA ASP A 124 11.47 -0.38 -14.59
C ASP A 124 12.85 -1.04 -14.59
N LYS A 125 13.90 -0.33 -15.02
CA LYS A 125 15.29 -0.76 -14.88
C LYS A 125 15.73 -0.81 -13.42
N ASP A 126 15.52 0.24 -12.63
CA ASP A 126 15.90 0.30 -11.22
C ASP A 126 15.20 -0.81 -10.40
N ARG A 127 13.91 -1.07 -10.69
CA ARG A 127 13.15 -2.17 -10.08
C ARG A 127 13.66 -3.53 -10.51
N ARG A 128 13.99 -3.72 -11.79
CA ARG A 128 14.63 -4.96 -12.28
C ARG A 128 16.00 -5.17 -11.66
N ASP A 129 16.78 -4.12 -11.49
CA ASP A 129 18.10 -4.17 -10.86
C ASP A 129 17.99 -4.53 -9.37
N ALA A 130 17.02 -3.94 -8.66
CA ALA A 130 16.72 -4.29 -7.27
C ALA A 130 16.22 -5.74 -7.12
N ALA A 131 15.25 -6.15 -7.96
CA ALA A 131 14.75 -7.53 -7.97
C ALA A 131 15.86 -8.52 -8.35
N SER A 132 16.73 -8.20 -9.30
CA SER A 132 17.90 -9.00 -9.66
C SER A 132 18.84 -9.18 -8.45
N GLY A 133 19.10 -8.10 -7.71
CA GLY A 133 19.85 -8.12 -6.45
C GLY A 133 19.24 -9.08 -5.42
N ILE A 134 17.92 -9.06 -5.26
CA ILE A 134 17.18 -9.96 -4.37
C ILE A 134 17.26 -11.42 -4.85
N LEU A 135 16.99 -11.68 -6.13
CA LEU A 135 16.98 -13.03 -6.68
C LEU A 135 18.36 -13.71 -6.61
N ASN A 136 19.46 -12.93 -6.59
CA ASN A 136 20.79 -13.45 -6.29
C ASN A 136 20.89 -14.07 -4.89
N THR A 137 20.13 -13.56 -3.92
CA THR A 137 20.10 -14.08 -2.55
C THR A 137 19.27 -15.35 -2.41
N TRP A 138 18.38 -15.65 -3.37
CA TRP A 138 17.49 -16.82 -3.34
C TRP A 138 18.15 -18.08 -3.91
N GLY A 139 19.42 -18.03 -4.30
CA GLY A 139 20.15 -19.18 -4.83
C GLY A 139 19.71 -19.62 -6.23
N LEU A 140 19.00 -18.76 -6.97
CA LEU A 140 18.52 -19.06 -8.31
C LEU A 140 19.63 -18.97 -9.37
N ASN A 141 19.57 -19.84 -10.37
CA ASN A 141 20.47 -19.79 -11.52
C ASN A 141 20.11 -18.65 -12.50
N ALA A 142 21.00 -18.36 -13.45
CA ALA A 142 20.82 -17.22 -14.35
C ALA A 142 19.52 -17.29 -15.18
N ASP A 143 19.14 -18.47 -15.65
CA ASP A 143 17.95 -18.67 -16.49
C ASP A 143 16.66 -18.46 -15.69
N GLN A 144 16.61 -19.00 -14.47
CA GLN A 144 15.49 -18.82 -13.54
C GLN A 144 15.29 -17.35 -13.17
N ARG A 145 16.40 -16.64 -12.91
CA ARG A 145 16.34 -15.20 -12.62
C ARG A 145 15.87 -14.40 -13.81
N THR A 146 16.39 -14.71 -15.00
CA THR A 146 16.01 -14.01 -16.24
C THR A 146 14.51 -14.13 -16.47
N ARG A 147 13.97 -15.35 -16.36
CA ARG A 147 12.54 -15.61 -16.51
C ARG A 147 11.67 -14.77 -15.54
N LEU A 148 12.10 -14.63 -14.28
CA LEU A 148 11.38 -13.84 -13.27
C LEU A 148 11.49 -12.31 -13.47
N LEU A 149 12.46 -11.85 -14.26
CA LEU A 149 12.71 -10.43 -14.52
C LEU A 149 12.13 -9.95 -15.87
N GLU A 150 11.68 -10.88 -16.72
CA GLU A 150 11.07 -10.59 -18.02
C GLU A 150 9.76 -9.79 -17.85
N ASP A 151 8.92 -10.23 -16.91
CA ASP A 151 7.61 -9.66 -16.64
C ASP A 151 7.66 -8.65 -15.47
N ARG A 152 7.09 -7.46 -15.70
CA ARG A 152 6.99 -6.39 -14.71
C ARG A 152 6.17 -6.82 -13.49
N ASP A 153 5.12 -7.60 -13.66
CA ASP A 153 4.28 -8.04 -12.54
C ASP A 153 5.02 -9.04 -11.67
N GLN A 154 5.86 -9.89 -12.27
CA GLN A 154 6.74 -10.80 -11.53
C GLN A 154 7.83 -10.02 -10.77
N VAL A 155 8.42 -8.98 -11.38
CA VAL A 155 9.36 -8.08 -10.70
C VAL A 155 8.71 -7.45 -9.46
N ILE A 156 7.49 -6.92 -9.59
CA ILE A 156 6.75 -6.34 -8.46
C ILE A 156 6.45 -7.40 -7.38
N ALA A 157 6.07 -8.61 -7.79
CA ALA A 157 5.80 -9.70 -6.87
C ALA A 157 7.05 -10.15 -6.11
N VAL A 158 8.23 -10.20 -6.75
CA VAL A 158 9.53 -10.50 -6.12
C VAL A 158 9.84 -9.47 -5.03
N LEU A 159 9.72 -8.18 -5.34
CA LEU A 159 9.94 -7.10 -4.37
C LEU A 159 8.99 -7.25 -3.16
N SER A 160 7.71 -7.48 -3.43
CA SER A 160 6.68 -7.62 -2.39
C SER A 160 6.88 -8.86 -1.50
N VAL A 161 7.30 -9.99 -2.07
CA VAL A 161 7.63 -11.22 -1.32
C VAL A 161 8.84 -10.98 -0.42
N TYR A 162 9.89 -10.36 -0.95
CA TYR A 162 11.09 -10.05 -0.17
C TYR A 162 10.79 -9.12 1.01
N GLU A 163 10.07 -8.03 0.79
CA GLU A 163 9.65 -7.10 1.85
C GLU A 163 8.81 -7.80 2.93
N SER A 164 7.84 -8.62 2.53
CA SER A 164 6.99 -9.36 3.46
C SER A 164 7.81 -10.30 4.34
N LEU A 165 8.78 -11.01 3.75
CA LEU A 165 9.68 -11.89 4.49
C LEU A 165 10.61 -11.10 5.44
N GLN A 166 11.13 -9.95 5.03
CA GLN A 166 11.94 -9.10 5.91
C GLN A 166 11.15 -8.58 7.12
N LEU A 167 9.84 -8.33 6.96
CA LEU A 167 8.98 -7.91 8.06
C LEU A 167 8.65 -9.08 9.01
N ILE A 168 8.26 -10.23 8.45
CA ILE A 168 7.93 -11.44 9.23
C ILE A 168 9.17 -11.93 10.01
N PHE A 169 10.34 -11.96 9.36
CA PHE A 169 11.60 -12.42 9.95
C PHE A 169 12.51 -11.25 10.34
N SER A 170 11.94 -10.15 10.84
CA SER A 170 12.67 -8.90 11.18
C SER A 170 13.85 -9.08 12.15
N LYS A 171 13.82 -10.13 12.98
CA LYS A 171 14.88 -10.44 13.95
C LYS A 171 16.04 -11.26 13.40
N ASP A 172 15.83 -12.01 12.31
CA ASP A 172 16.84 -12.88 11.71
C ASP A 172 16.63 -12.96 10.19
N LYS A 173 17.42 -12.17 9.46
CA LYS A 173 17.32 -12.07 8.00
C LYS A 173 17.68 -13.37 7.28
N ASN A 174 18.45 -14.27 7.90
CA ASN A 174 18.80 -15.54 7.29
C ASN A 174 17.61 -16.49 7.24
N GLN A 175 16.66 -16.37 8.18
CA GLN A 175 15.44 -17.17 8.19
C GLN A 175 14.54 -16.89 6.99
N ALA A 176 14.51 -15.64 6.49
CA ALA A 176 13.76 -15.28 5.30
C ALA A 176 14.19 -16.11 4.08
N THR A 177 15.51 -16.19 3.85
CA THR A 177 16.07 -16.96 2.73
C THR A 177 15.91 -18.47 2.93
N GLU A 178 16.13 -18.97 4.14
CA GLU A 178 15.92 -20.39 4.42
C GLU A 178 14.46 -20.83 4.27
N TRP A 179 13.52 -19.96 4.65
CA TRP A 179 12.09 -20.26 4.57
C TRP A 179 11.64 -20.51 3.13
N LEU A 180 12.19 -19.75 2.17
CA LEU A 180 11.88 -19.93 0.75
C LEU A 180 12.16 -21.35 0.24
N SER A 181 13.19 -21.99 0.77
CA SER A 181 13.64 -23.33 0.37
C SER A 181 13.05 -24.45 1.22
N LYS A 182 12.29 -24.15 2.29
CA LYS A 182 11.68 -25.16 3.16
C LYS A 182 10.35 -25.63 2.60
N PRO A 183 10.04 -26.94 2.67
CA PRO A 183 8.71 -27.47 2.37
C PRO A 183 7.63 -26.74 3.16
N ASN A 184 6.52 -26.40 2.51
CA ASN A 184 5.41 -25.71 3.14
C ASN A 184 4.08 -26.38 2.81
N LYS A 185 3.32 -26.77 3.86
CA LYS A 185 2.01 -27.41 3.72
C LYS A 185 0.98 -26.56 2.99
N ALA A 186 1.08 -25.24 3.03
CA ALA A 186 0.20 -24.34 2.28
C ALA A 186 0.41 -24.44 0.75
N PHE A 187 1.54 -25.01 0.35
CA PHE A 187 1.98 -25.21 -1.03
C PHE A 187 2.10 -26.69 -1.38
N ASP A 188 1.30 -27.55 -0.74
CA ASP A 188 1.25 -28.98 -1.05
C ASP A 188 2.62 -29.66 -0.83
N ASP A 189 3.30 -29.28 0.25
CA ASP A 189 4.66 -29.65 0.64
C ASP A 189 5.78 -29.19 -0.33
N ALA A 190 5.43 -28.46 -1.39
CA ALA A 190 6.42 -27.72 -2.16
C ALA A 190 6.99 -26.55 -1.35
N SER A 191 8.23 -26.18 -1.65
CA SER A 191 8.83 -24.96 -1.15
C SER A 191 8.23 -23.73 -1.83
N ALA A 192 8.28 -22.57 -1.17
CA ALA A 192 7.82 -21.33 -1.78
C ALA A 192 8.60 -21.01 -3.07
N LEU A 193 9.89 -21.34 -3.11
CA LEU A 193 10.73 -21.15 -4.28
C LEU A 193 10.27 -22.00 -5.47
N GLU A 194 9.85 -23.24 -5.26
CA GLU A 194 9.32 -24.10 -6.33
C GLU A 194 8.01 -23.54 -6.90
N VAL A 195 7.14 -22.98 -6.05
CA VAL A 195 5.90 -22.33 -6.49
C VAL A 195 6.19 -21.05 -7.28
N VAL A 196 7.18 -20.25 -6.86
CA VAL A 196 7.63 -19.09 -7.65
C VAL A 196 8.10 -19.53 -9.04
N LEU A 197 8.90 -20.60 -9.11
CA LEU A 197 9.48 -21.09 -10.37
C LEU A 197 8.47 -21.77 -11.29
N SER A 198 7.34 -22.25 -10.77
CA SER A 198 6.23 -22.77 -11.58
C SER A 198 5.40 -21.66 -12.25
N GLY A 199 5.67 -20.39 -11.88
CA GLY A 199 5.00 -19.21 -12.42
C GLY A 199 3.89 -18.66 -11.52
N ASP A 200 3.72 -19.18 -10.31
CA ASP A 200 2.66 -18.79 -9.37
C ASP A 200 3.20 -17.99 -8.17
N ILE A 201 4.05 -17.00 -8.45
CA ILE A 201 4.60 -16.09 -7.43
C ILE A 201 3.51 -15.34 -6.66
N GLU A 202 2.37 -15.06 -7.28
CA GLU A 202 1.24 -14.38 -6.65
C GLU A 202 0.61 -15.21 -5.52
N ARG A 203 0.52 -16.55 -5.66
CA ARG A 203 0.08 -17.41 -4.55
C ARG A 203 0.99 -17.27 -3.32
N VAL A 204 2.31 -17.22 -3.52
CA VAL A 204 3.28 -17.02 -2.42
C VAL A 204 3.14 -15.64 -1.80
N ARG A 205 3.01 -14.60 -2.64
CA ARG A 205 2.80 -13.21 -2.21
C ARG A 205 1.53 -13.06 -1.36
N GLN A 206 0.41 -13.64 -1.79
CA GLN A 206 -0.86 -13.60 -1.06
C GLN A 206 -0.76 -14.31 0.30
N TYR A 207 -0.13 -15.48 0.32
CA TYR A 207 0.10 -16.22 1.56
C TYR A 207 0.89 -15.38 2.58
N LEU A 208 2.00 -14.78 2.16
CA LEU A 208 2.83 -13.95 3.05
C LEU A 208 2.08 -12.71 3.55
N LYS A 209 1.33 -12.03 2.67
CA LYS A 209 0.49 -10.90 3.08
C LYS A 209 -0.56 -11.29 4.11
N TYR A 210 -1.25 -12.41 3.91
CA TYR A 210 -2.23 -12.91 4.89
C TYR A 210 -1.59 -13.09 6.28
N HIS A 211 -0.39 -13.66 6.35
CA HIS A 211 0.29 -13.87 7.62
C HIS A 211 0.82 -12.58 8.23
N LEU A 212 1.26 -11.61 7.42
CA LEU A 212 1.70 -10.31 7.91
C LEU A 212 0.55 -9.51 8.57
N TYR A 213 -0.67 -9.61 8.03
CA TYR A 213 -1.82 -8.85 8.53
C TYR A 213 -2.63 -9.54 9.64
N ASN A 214 -2.36 -10.81 9.91
CA ASN A 214 -3.06 -11.61 10.93
C ASN A 214 -2.14 -12.13 12.05
N ALA A 215 -0.88 -11.66 12.11
CA ALA A 215 0.05 -11.92 13.20
C ALA A 215 -0.12 -10.92 14.36
#